data_AF-A0A537GR65-F1
#
_entry.id   AF-A0A537GR65-F1
#
_cell.length_a   1.000
_cell.length_b   1.000
_cell.length_c   1.000
_cell.angle_alpha   90.00
_cell.angle_beta   90.00
_cell.angle_gamma   90.00
#
_symmetry.space_group_name_H-M   'P 1'
#
loop_
_entity.id
_entity.type
_entity.pdbx_description
1 polymer ?
#
loop_
_entity_poly.entity_id
_entity_poly.type
_entity_poly.pdbx_seq_one_letter_code
_entity_poly.pdbx_strand_id
1 'polypeptide(L)'
;MCEKPSAAQRVARALDEENLPRKLESQGVPYFECHTKQGQLIVCSALGHLYGVDSKGRSSRRSYPIWDYHWAAKHLFDRASTRLARWVRVIGSLAANADRYINACVSPDTEILTNRGNVPIAELEGTWPERRVVTLSEASAIPTEHHVIRYHRLEPRLYGSSCVEMKTLSGRRIRATADHKFWSQRGWLRLEKLGPGDKVAVYSAPRLDFLHAKHEALVTIEDVWATLNSFRSKQSRHPHSRYRYDSHEYHEACNLRSEKLSYPEIALRMGLSVRTVRRWLGEGKQPYTVSNPAIEKLRDLGLAPLFLDDEKILPIARLLGATFADGCLSQSSARWYSVCFVVACERSGGADEVARDLEKLGFRGSRHVVTRTGRINGRSFIQQTEQVRCASLALWLLLKTLGAPSGSKT
;
A
#
# COMPACT_ATOMS: atom_id res chain seq x y z
N MET A 1 15.18 16.86 -24.45
CA MET A 1 14.48 18.15 -24.70
C MET A 1 13.45 18.39 -23.61
N CYS A 2 13.25 19.63 -23.17
CA CYS A 2 12.28 20.01 -22.11
C CYS A 2 11.29 21.09 -22.57
N GLU A 3 10.22 21.33 -21.81
CA GLU A 3 9.15 22.30 -22.16
C GLU A 3 9.59 23.77 -22.08
N LYS A 4 10.58 24.08 -21.24
CA LYS A 4 11.02 25.45 -20.96
C LYS A 4 12.48 25.47 -20.48
N PRO A 5 13.18 26.61 -20.60
CA PRO A 5 14.59 26.70 -20.22
C PRO A 5 14.87 26.32 -18.75
N SER A 6 13.98 26.68 -17.82
CA SER A 6 14.15 26.33 -16.40
C SER A 6 14.00 24.82 -16.13
N ALA A 7 13.14 24.13 -16.88
CA ALA A 7 13.04 22.67 -16.80
C ALA A 7 14.29 22.00 -17.40
N ALA A 8 14.78 22.52 -18.53
CA ALA A 8 16.03 22.05 -19.14
C ALA A 8 17.22 22.22 -18.17
N GLN A 9 17.31 23.34 -17.45
CA GLN A 9 18.37 23.56 -16.46
C GLN A 9 18.31 22.52 -15.32
N ARG A 10 17.11 22.24 -14.79
CA ARG A 10 16.92 21.24 -13.72
C ARG A 10 17.33 19.85 -14.18
N VAL A 11 16.90 19.45 -15.38
CA VAL A 11 17.28 18.16 -15.97
C VAL A 11 18.78 18.10 -16.21
N ALA A 12 19.37 19.18 -16.73
CA ALA A 12 20.81 19.26 -16.94
C ALA A 12 21.60 19.11 -15.64
N ARG A 13 21.18 19.77 -14.56
CA ARG A 13 21.82 19.63 -13.24
C ARG A 13 21.76 18.20 -12.73
N ALA A 14 20.61 17.54 -12.88
CA ALA A 14 20.44 16.17 -12.41
C ALA A 14 21.21 15.13 -13.25
N LEU A 15 21.58 15.46 -14.49
CA LEU A 15 22.31 14.56 -15.40
C LEU A 15 23.82 14.79 -15.39
N ASP A 16 24.28 15.92 -14.86
CA ASP A 16 25.70 16.29 -14.80
C ASP A 16 26.37 15.66 -13.57
N GLU A 17 27.56 15.07 -13.73
CA GLU A 17 28.23 14.35 -12.63
C GLU A 17 28.60 15.27 -11.45
N GLU A 18 28.89 16.55 -11.71
CA GLU A 18 29.24 17.54 -10.69
C GLU A 18 28.04 18.42 -10.30
N ASN A 19 26.85 18.13 -10.85
CA ASN A 19 25.65 18.98 -10.74
C ASN A 19 25.86 20.43 -11.23
N LEU A 20 26.86 20.65 -12.09
CA LEU A 20 27.34 21.96 -12.54
C LEU A 20 27.34 22.06 -14.08
N PRO A 21 26.18 21.88 -14.74
CA PRO A 21 26.10 21.92 -16.20
C PRO A 21 26.43 23.32 -16.72
N ARG A 22 27.15 23.37 -17.84
CA ARG A 22 27.49 24.63 -18.50
C ARG A 22 26.28 25.17 -19.26
N LYS A 23 25.84 26.38 -18.91
CA LYS A 23 24.81 27.09 -19.68
C LYS A 23 25.45 27.76 -20.89
N LEU A 24 24.93 27.46 -22.07
CA LEU A 24 25.33 28.03 -23.36
C LEU A 24 24.12 28.71 -24.02
N GLU A 25 24.39 29.60 -24.98
CA GLU A 25 23.34 30.31 -25.69
C GLU A 25 23.69 30.42 -27.18
N SER A 26 22.73 30.15 -28.04
CA SER A 26 22.85 30.34 -29.49
C SER A 26 21.61 31.06 -30.01
N GLN A 27 21.80 32.16 -30.74
CA GLN A 27 20.71 33.02 -31.26
C GLN A 27 19.67 33.45 -30.20
N GLY A 28 20.07 33.63 -28.94
CA GLY A 28 19.16 33.95 -27.84
C GLY A 28 18.36 32.77 -27.28
N VAL A 29 18.71 31.53 -27.67
CA VAL A 29 18.10 30.29 -27.17
C VAL A 29 19.10 29.60 -26.24
N PRO A 30 18.77 29.46 -24.94
CA PRO A 30 19.64 28.79 -23.99
C PRO A 30 19.56 27.27 -24.15
N TYR A 31 20.71 26.62 -24.00
CA TYR A 31 20.86 25.17 -23.87
C TYR A 31 21.95 24.86 -22.85
N PHE A 32 22.01 23.62 -22.39
CA PHE A 32 22.90 23.20 -21.31
C PHE A 32 23.73 22.02 -21.78
N GLU A 33 25.01 22.07 -21.45
CA GLU A 33 25.99 21.03 -21.71
C GLU A 33 26.33 20.37 -20.37
N CYS A 34 26.11 19.06 -20.27
CA CYS A 34 26.41 18.24 -19.10
C CYS A 34 27.63 17.37 -19.40
N HIS A 35 28.51 17.25 -18.41
CA HIS A 35 29.62 16.30 -18.43
C HIS A 35 29.17 15.01 -17.75
N THR A 36 29.28 13.89 -18.48
CA THR A 36 29.02 12.55 -17.94
C THR A 36 30.22 11.65 -18.19
N LYS A 37 30.36 10.57 -17.42
CA LYS A 37 31.40 9.53 -17.64
C LYS A 37 31.33 8.89 -19.03
N GLN A 38 30.18 9.00 -19.71
CA GLN A 38 29.90 8.39 -21.02
C GLN A 38 30.02 9.40 -22.17
N GLY A 39 30.39 10.64 -21.89
CA GLY A 39 30.52 11.72 -22.87
C GLY A 39 29.64 12.92 -22.55
N GLN A 40 29.60 13.85 -23.50
CA GLN A 40 28.88 15.10 -23.38
C GLN A 40 27.38 14.90 -23.67
N LEU A 41 26.52 15.54 -22.88
CA LEU A 41 25.07 15.48 -23.05
C LEU A 41 24.51 16.89 -23.21
N ILE A 42 23.73 17.14 -24.26
CA ILE A 42 23.09 18.45 -24.48
C ILE A 42 21.62 18.41 -24.11
N VAL A 43 21.21 19.31 -23.23
CA VAL A 43 19.83 19.51 -22.80
C VAL A 43 19.34 20.88 -23.28
N CYS A 44 18.36 20.88 -24.18
CA CYS A 44 17.71 22.09 -24.67
C CYS A 44 16.20 22.06 -24.41
N SER A 45 15.53 23.21 -24.60
CA SER A 45 14.08 23.34 -24.41
C SER A 45 13.33 23.76 -25.68
N ALA A 46 12.14 23.20 -25.91
CA ALA A 46 11.18 23.62 -26.91
C ALA A 46 10.19 24.61 -26.28
N LEU A 47 10.27 25.90 -26.62
CA LEU A 47 9.39 26.93 -26.06
C LEU A 47 7.98 26.83 -26.66
N GLY A 48 7.12 26.02 -26.03
CA GLY A 48 5.76 25.74 -26.53
C GLY A 48 5.75 24.82 -27.74
N HIS A 49 4.63 24.79 -28.47
CA HIS A 49 4.47 23.95 -29.67
C HIS A 49 5.24 24.56 -30.85
N LEU A 50 6.40 23.98 -31.19
CA LEU A 50 7.26 24.43 -32.29
C LEU A 50 6.67 24.13 -33.68
N TYR A 51 5.85 23.09 -33.76
CA TYR A 51 5.15 22.64 -34.97
C TYR A 51 3.65 22.62 -34.72
N GLY A 52 2.87 22.78 -35.78
CA GLY A 52 1.42 22.68 -35.76
C GLY A 52 0.89 22.20 -37.11
N VAL A 53 -0.43 22.04 -37.17
CA VAL A 53 -1.13 21.66 -38.38
C VAL A 53 -1.46 22.91 -39.20
N ASP A 54 -1.11 22.91 -40.47
CA ASP A 54 -1.37 23.98 -41.44
C ASP A 54 -2.08 23.43 -42.69
N SER A 55 -2.87 24.26 -43.36
CA SER A 55 -3.59 23.88 -44.57
C SER A 55 -2.71 24.03 -45.82
N LYS A 56 -2.79 23.10 -46.78
CA LYS A 56 -2.08 23.25 -48.06
C LYS A 56 -2.76 24.33 -48.92
N GLY A 57 -1.99 25.33 -49.35
CA GLY A 57 -2.45 26.41 -50.26
C GLY A 57 -2.60 27.79 -49.59
N ARG A 58 -2.62 28.88 -50.38
CA ARG A 58 -2.87 30.26 -49.90
C ARG A 58 -4.36 30.45 -49.60
N SER A 59 -4.87 29.78 -48.58
CA SER A 59 -6.27 29.89 -48.17
C SER A 59 -6.38 30.89 -47.02
N SER A 60 -7.09 31.99 -47.26
CA SER A 60 -7.43 32.92 -46.17
C SER A 60 -8.12 32.16 -45.02
N ARG A 61 -7.99 32.64 -43.77
CA ARG A 61 -8.63 32.06 -42.57
C ARG A 61 -10.18 31.95 -42.63
N ARG A 62 -10.80 32.30 -43.77
CA ARG A 62 -12.23 32.18 -44.05
C ARG A 62 -12.58 31.06 -45.03
N SER A 63 -11.60 30.28 -45.50
CA SER A 63 -11.86 29.15 -46.39
C SER A 63 -12.27 27.94 -45.56
N TYR A 64 -13.51 27.47 -45.76
CA TYR A 64 -14.05 26.25 -45.18
C TYR A 64 -14.95 25.57 -46.22
N PRO A 65 -14.98 24.22 -46.31
CA PRO A 65 -14.14 23.27 -45.59
C PRO A 65 -12.71 23.16 -46.14
N ILE A 66 -11.74 22.88 -45.26
CA ILE A 66 -10.35 22.58 -45.63
C ILE A 66 -10.16 21.07 -45.51
N TRP A 67 -9.71 20.44 -46.60
CA TRP A 67 -9.50 18.99 -46.70
C TRP A 67 -8.04 18.58 -46.55
N ASP A 68 -7.11 19.46 -46.96
CA ASP A 68 -5.69 19.14 -47.04
C ASP A 68 -4.88 19.82 -45.93
N TYR A 69 -4.41 19.01 -44.98
CA TYR A 69 -3.57 19.45 -43.87
C TYR A 69 -2.17 18.85 -43.94
N HIS A 70 -1.20 19.56 -43.36
CA HIS A 70 0.17 19.07 -43.18
C HIS A 70 0.77 19.62 -41.89
N TRP A 71 1.79 18.94 -41.37
CA TRP A 71 2.59 19.45 -40.25
C TRP A 71 3.64 20.43 -40.76
N ALA A 72 3.66 21.63 -40.20
CA ALA A 72 4.64 22.66 -40.53
C ALA A 72 5.19 23.32 -39.25
N ALA A 73 6.38 23.92 -39.36
CA ALA A 73 6.92 24.70 -38.27
C ALA A 73 6.03 25.92 -38.03
N LYS A 74 5.60 26.14 -36.79
CA LYS A 74 4.54 27.10 -36.45
C LYS A 74 4.83 28.53 -36.93
N HIS A 75 6.10 28.93 -36.91
CA HIS A 75 6.53 30.25 -37.36
C HIS A 75 6.31 30.53 -38.86
N LEU A 76 6.06 29.51 -39.69
CA LEU A 76 5.85 29.65 -41.13
C LEU A 76 4.43 30.12 -41.48
N PHE A 77 3.43 29.72 -40.69
CA PHE A 77 2.01 30.00 -40.96
C PHE A 77 1.33 30.83 -39.85
N ASP A 78 1.94 30.94 -38.67
CA ASP A 78 1.48 31.80 -37.60
C ASP A 78 2.45 32.97 -37.35
N ARG A 79 2.06 34.15 -37.84
CA ARG A 79 2.83 35.40 -37.69
C ARG A 79 3.09 35.78 -36.23
N ALA A 80 2.25 35.38 -35.27
CA ALA A 80 2.51 35.66 -33.85
C ALA A 80 3.67 34.81 -33.30
N SER A 81 4.06 33.75 -33.99
CA SER A 81 5.04 32.76 -33.56
C SER A 81 6.42 32.95 -34.21
N THR A 82 6.75 34.11 -34.79
CA THR A 82 8.04 34.36 -35.47
C THR A 82 9.25 34.08 -34.59
N ARG A 83 9.14 34.33 -33.27
CA ARG A 83 10.19 34.03 -32.29
C ARG A 83 10.59 32.54 -32.28
N LEU A 84 9.67 31.62 -32.57
CA LEU A 84 9.92 30.18 -32.58
C LEU A 84 10.88 29.74 -33.71
N ALA A 85 11.05 30.55 -34.76
CA ALA A 85 12.01 30.28 -35.83
C ALA A 85 13.44 30.08 -35.28
N ARG A 86 13.82 30.87 -34.27
CA ARG A 86 15.13 30.76 -33.60
C ARG A 86 15.27 29.43 -32.85
N TRP A 87 14.22 29.01 -32.14
CA TRP A 87 14.21 27.73 -31.44
C TRP A 87 14.32 26.56 -32.41
N VAL A 88 13.52 26.54 -33.49
CA VAL A 88 13.57 25.47 -34.51
C VAL A 88 14.96 25.38 -35.13
N ARG A 89 15.58 26.52 -35.47
CA ARG A 89 16.92 26.54 -36.07
C ARG A 89 18.01 26.05 -35.10
N VAL A 90 18.01 26.55 -33.86
CA VAL A 90 19.01 26.16 -32.85
C VAL A 90 18.87 24.69 -32.50
N ILE A 91 17.64 24.21 -32.26
CA ILE A 91 17.39 22.79 -32.01
C ILE A 91 17.84 21.96 -33.21
N GLY A 92 17.53 22.38 -34.44
CA GLY A 92 17.98 21.70 -35.67
C GLY A 92 19.50 21.63 -35.81
N SER A 93 20.22 22.69 -35.43
CA SER A 93 21.69 22.71 -35.45
C SER A 93 22.30 21.81 -34.36
N LEU A 94 21.76 21.86 -33.14
CA LEU A 94 22.18 20.95 -32.05
C LEU A 94 21.89 19.49 -32.43
N ALA A 95 20.75 19.27 -33.07
CA ALA A 95 20.28 17.98 -33.54
C ALA A 95 21.19 17.37 -34.63
N ALA A 96 21.67 18.19 -35.57
CA ALA A 96 22.53 17.74 -36.66
C ALA A 96 23.89 17.23 -36.17
N ASN A 97 24.39 17.79 -35.07
CA ASN A 97 25.66 17.39 -34.45
C ASN A 97 25.46 16.35 -33.34
N ALA A 98 24.23 15.92 -33.07
CA ALA A 98 23.96 14.96 -32.02
C ALA A 98 24.11 13.54 -32.56
N ASP A 99 25.02 12.77 -31.95
CA ASP A 99 25.14 11.33 -32.24
C ASP A 99 23.88 10.56 -31.83
N ARG A 100 23.09 11.10 -30.88
CA ARG A 100 21.97 10.36 -30.28
C ARG A 100 20.91 11.22 -29.57
N TYR A 101 19.67 10.72 -29.62
CA TYR A 101 18.55 11.16 -28.79
C TYR A 101 18.20 10.08 -27.77
N ILE A 102 18.02 10.47 -26.50
CA ILE A 102 17.60 9.54 -25.45
C ILE A 102 16.08 9.67 -25.30
N ASN A 103 15.36 8.61 -25.63
CA ASN A 103 13.92 8.51 -25.46
C ASN A 103 13.56 7.11 -24.92
N ALA A 104 14.21 6.78 -23.81
CA ALA A 104 14.12 5.48 -23.16
C ALA A 104 12.73 5.27 -22.54
N CYS A 105 12.04 4.23 -23.00
CA CYS A 105 10.75 3.79 -22.46
C CYS A 105 10.73 2.27 -22.17
N VAL A 106 9.78 1.88 -21.33
CA VAL A 106 9.40 0.49 -21.03
C VAL A 106 8.10 0.12 -21.75
N SER A 107 7.76 -1.17 -21.79
CA SER A 107 6.51 -1.65 -22.38
C SER A 107 5.28 -1.22 -21.55
N PRO A 108 4.09 -1.09 -22.18
CA PRO A 108 2.88 -0.61 -21.50
C PRO A 108 2.42 -1.47 -20.31
N ASP A 109 2.71 -2.77 -20.34
CA ASP A 109 2.43 -3.76 -19.30
C ASP A 109 3.44 -3.75 -18.15
N THR A 110 4.50 -2.93 -18.24
CA THR A 110 5.50 -2.83 -17.17
C THR A 110 4.87 -2.22 -15.93
N GLU A 111 4.84 -3.00 -14.84
CA GLU A 111 4.36 -2.53 -13.54
C GLU A 111 5.34 -1.52 -12.92
N ILE A 112 4.79 -0.42 -12.42
CA ILE A 112 5.50 0.63 -11.70
C ILE A 112 4.91 0.80 -10.30
N LEU A 113 5.76 1.09 -9.32
CA LEU A 113 5.34 1.35 -7.94
C LEU A 113 4.85 2.78 -7.80
N THR A 114 3.63 2.95 -7.31
CA THR A 114 3.02 4.27 -7.06
C THR A 114 2.57 4.41 -5.61
N ASN A 115 2.19 5.62 -5.21
CA ASN A 115 1.55 5.88 -3.91
C ASN A 115 0.19 5.19 -3.72
N ARG A 116 -0.34 4.55 -4.77
CA ARG A 116 -1.58 3.75 -4.74
C ARG A 116 -1.33 2.26 -5.02
N GLY A 117 -0.09 1.80 -4.94
CA GLY A 117 0.30 0.42 -5.25
C GLY A 117 0.92 0.26 -6.65
N ASN A 118 1.06 -1.00 -7.09
CA ASN A 118 1.62 -1.32 -8.41
C ASN A 118 0.55 -1.15 -9.48
N VAL A 119 0.87 -0.47 -10.56
CA VAL A 119 0.02 -0.37 -11.76
C VAL A 119 0.86 -0.51 -13.02
N PRO A 120 0.34 -1.07 -14.13
CA PRO A 120 0.96 -0.95 -15.43
C PRO A 120 1.22 0.52 -15.80
N ILE A 121 2.38 0.83 -16.36
CA ILE A 121 2.74 2.20 -16.75
C ILE A 121 1.76 2.81 -17.75
N ALA A 122 1.07 1.98 -18.55
CA ALA A 122 0.03 2.44 -19.47
C ALA A 122 -1.15 3.13 -18.75
N GLU A 123 -1.46 2.76 -17.52
CA GLU A 123 -2.53 3.40 -16.74
C GLU A 123 -2.23 4.86 -16.38
N LEU A 124 -0.96 5.28 -16.46
CA LEU A 124 -0.60 6.68 -16.32
C LEU A 124 -1.06 7.54 -17.52
N GLU A 125 -1.42 6.94 -18.65
CA GLU A 125 -1.95 7.68 -19.79
C GLU A 125 -3.27 8.36 -19.36
N GLY A 126 -3.30 9.69 -19.43
CA GLY A 126 -4.42 10.50 -18.97
C GLY A 126 -4.50 10.74 -17.45
N THR A 127 -3.89 9.89 -16.61
CA THR A 127 -3.96 10.03 -15.13
C THR A 127 -2.66 10.48 -14.46
N TRP A 128 -1.57 10.61 -15.22
CA TRP A 128 -0.24 10.95 -14.70
C TRP A 128 -0.17 12.19 -13.78
N PRO A 129 -0.96 13.28 -13.94
CA PRO A 129 -0.86 14.44 -13.03
C PRO A 129 -1.25 14.11 -11.59
N GLU A 130 -2.11 13.10 -11.39
CA GLU A 130 -2.65 12.69 -10.09
C GLU A 130 -1.82 11.60 -9.41
N ARG A 131 -0.87 11.01 -10.14
CA ARG A 131 -0.11 9.85 -9.71
C ARG A 131 1.25 10.26 -9.19
N ARG A 132 1.69 9.60 -8.11
CA ARG A 132 3.06 9.69 -7.62
C ARG A 132 3.76 8.36 -7.80
N VAL A 133 4.95 8.38 -8.39
CA VAL A 133 5.80 7.20 -8.54
C VAL A 133 6.77 7.12 -7.38
N VAL A 134 7.01 5.92 -6.88
CA VAL A 134 8.01 5.69 -5.85
C VAL A 134 9.36 5.46 -6.53
N THR A 135 10.35 6.24 -6.14
CA THR A 135 11.72 6.12 -6.63
C THR A 135 12.67 5.83 -5.45
N LEU A 136 13.83 5.26 -5.77
CA LEU A 136 14.89 5.03 -4.81
C LEU A 136 16.04 6.01 -5.13
N SER A 137 16.46 6.80 -4.14
CA SER A 137 17.68 7.59 -4.26
C SER A 137 18.89 6.69 -4.00
N GLU A 138 19.93 6.83 -4.82
CA GLU A 138 21.21 6.14 -4.65
C GLU A 138 21.85 6.44 -3.28
N ALA A 139 21.72 7.68 -2.79
CA ALA A 139 22.40 8.13 -1.58
C ALA A 139 21.74 7.65 -0.28
N SER A 140 20.41 7.55 -0.25
CA SER A 140 19.67 7.23 0.97
C SER A 140 19.13 5.80 1.01
N ALA A 141 18.97 5.14 -0.14
CA ALA A 141 18.23 3.88 -0.26
C ALA A 141 16.82 3.92 0.37
N ILE A 142 16.25 5.12 0.56
CA ILE A 142 14.90 5.32 1.08
C ILE A 142 13.95 5.49 -0.10
N PRO A 143 12.85 4.71 -0.17
CA PRO A 143 11.78 4.94 -1.13
C PRO A 143 11.15 6.32 -0.91
N THR A 144 11.04 7.11 -1.97
CA THR A 144 10.48 8.47 -1.92
C THR A 144 9.49 8.69 -3.06
N GLU A 145 8.35 9.30 -2.74
CA GLU A 145 7.32 9.60 -3.72
C GLU A 145 7.65 10.84 -4.54
N HIS A 146 7.48 10.75 -5.86
CA HIS A 146 7.71 11.85 -6.79
C HIS A 146 6.50 12.05 -7.71
N HIS A 147 6.16 13.31 -7.97
CA HIS A 147 5.14 13.65 -8.96
C HIS A 147 5.63 13.32 -10.38
N VAL A 148 4.76 12.70 -11.17
CA VAL A 148 5.00 12.53 -12.60
C VAL A 148 4.77 13.87 -13.30
N ILE A 149 5.81 14.40 -13.95
CA ILE A 149 5.73 15.69 -14.66
C ILE A 149 5.14 15.51 -16.06
N ARG A 150 5.32 14.33 -16.65
CA ARG A 150 4.85 14.05 -18.01
C ARG A 150 4.82 12.54 -18.28
N TYR A 151 3.84 12.13 -19.07
CA TYR A 151 3.78 10.81 -19.68
C TYR A 151 4.16 10.89 -21.17
N HIS A 152 4.97 9.94 -21.64
CA HIS A 152 5.39 9.82 -23.03
C HIS A 152 5.07 8.42 -23.56
N ARG A 153 4.24 8.36 -24.61
CA ARG A 153 4.03 7.15 -25.40
C ARG A 153 4.79 7.28 -26.72
N LEU A 154 5.51 6.23 -27.09
CA LEU A 154 6.35 6.20 -28.27
C LEU A 154 6.10 4.91 -29.04
N GLU A 155 6.29 4.98 -30.36
CA GLU A 155 6.39 3.80 -31.22
C GLU A 155 7.88 3.63 -31.60
N PRO A 156 8.62 2.71 -30.95
CA PRO A 156 10.08 2.59 -31.11
C PRO A 156 10.53 2.41 -32.57
N ARG A 157 9.70 1.72 -33.37
CA ARG A 157 9.98 1.47 -34.79
C ARG A 157 10.08 2.75 -35.63
N LEU A 158 9.32 3.80 -35.28
CA LEU A 158 9.37 5.08 -35.99
C LEU A 158 10.68 5.85 -35.78
N TYR A 159 11.46 5.48 -34.77
CA TYR A 159 12.70 6.15 -34.38
C TYR A 159 13.93 5.24 -34.50
N GLY A 160 13.80 4.09 -35.19
CA GLY A 160 14.89 3.13 -35.37
C GLY A 160 15.36 2.46 -34.07
N SER A 161 14.55 2.49 -33.01
CA SER A 161 14.85 1.82 -31.75
C SER A 161 14.15 0.46 -31.67
N SER A 162 14.82 -0.52 -31.06
CA SER A 162 14.27 -1.85 -30.83
C SER A 162 13.87 -2.03 -29.37
N CYS A 163 12.87 -2.88 -29.12
CA CYS A 163 12.51 -3.34 -27.78
C CYS A 163 13.15 -4.69 -27.52
N VAL A 164 13.78 -4.83 -26.35
CA VAL A 164 14.42 -6.05 -25.88
C VAL A 164 13.77 -6.47 -24.57
N GLU A 165 13.66 -7.78 -24.34
CA GLU A 165 13.20 -8.33 -23.07
C GLU A 165 14.41 -8.79 -22.24
N MET A 166 14.49 -8.33 -21.00
CA MET A 166 15.43 -8.86 -20.00
C MET A 166 14.69 -9.76 -19.04
N LYS A 167 15.26 -10.94 -18.80
CA LYS A 167 14.79 -11.92 -17.82
C LYS A 167 15.86 -12.16 -16.77
N THR A 168 15.48 -12.01 -15.51
CA THR A 168 16.35 -12.31 -14.36
C THR A 168 16.26 -13.79 -13.98
N LEU A 169 17.26 -14.28 -13.24
CA LEU A 169 17.28 -15.64 -12.70
C LEU A 169 16.11 -15.91 -11.74
N SER A 170 15.61 -14.88 -11.05
CA SER A 170 14.42 -14.98 -10.19
C SER A 170 13.09 -15.03 -10.98
N GLY A 171 13.14 -15.10 -12.32
CA GLY A 171 11.96 -15.16 -13.18
C GLY A 171 11.30 -13.81 -13.51
N ARG A 172 11.75 -12.68 -12.92
CA ARG A 172 11.24 -11.35 -13.29
C ARG A 172 11.61 -11.03 -14.74
N ARG A 173 10.69 -10.37 -15.44
CA ARG A 173 10.85 -9.93 -16.83
C ARG A 173 10.50 -8.46 -16.96
N ILE A 174 11.19 -7.78 -17.86
CA ILE A 174 10.84 -6.43 -18.27
C ILE A 174 11.18 -6.27 -19.75
N ARG A 175 10.30 -5.60 -20.48
CA ARG A 175 10.52 -5.25 -21.88
C ARG A 175 10.71 -3.75 -21.98
N ALA A 176 11.80 -3.34 -22.60
CA ALA A 176 12.12 -1.93 -22.73
C ALA A 176 12.89 -1.67 -24.02
N THR A 177 12.94 -0.40 -24.40
CA THR A 177 13.81 0.09 -25.48
C THR A 177 15.28 -0.22 -25.18
N ALA A 178 16.07 -0.51 -26.21
CA ALA A 178 17.50 -0.88 -26.09
C ALA A 178 18.34 0.17 -25.33
N ASP A 179 17.91 1.44 -25.38
CA ASP A 179 18.52 2.54 -24.65
C ASP A 179 18.10 2.72 -23.19
N HIS A 180 17.08 1.98 -22.73
CA HIS A 180 16.62 2.08 -21.36
C HIS A 180 17.70 1.67 -20.37
N LYS A 181 17.99 2.54 -19.40
CA LYS A 181 19.03 2.29 -18.40
C LYS A 181 18.49 1.49 -17.23
N PHE A 182 19.31 0.59 -16.72
CA PHE A 182 19.06 -0.21 -15.53
C PHE A 182 20.25 -0.03 -14.57
N TRP A 183 19.95 0.07 -13.29
CA TRP A 183 20.98 0.16 -12.26
C TRP A 183 21.60 -1.23 -12.06
N SER A 184 22.89 -1.33 -12.28
CA SER A 184 23.68 -2.55 -12.11
C SER A 184 24.80 -2.34 -11.10
N GLN A 185 25.52 -3.41 -10.74
CA GLN A 185 26.74 -3.27 -9.92
C GLN A 185 27.85 -2.47 -10.61
N ARG A 186 27.76 -2.27 -11.92
CA ARG A 186 28.67 -1.45 -12.73
C ARG A 186 28.13 -0.04 -12.97
N GLY A 187 27.07 0.36 -12.25
CA GLY A 187 26.35 1.61 -12.43
C GLY A 187 25.21 1.50 -13.45
N TRP A 188 24.72 2.65 -13.93
CA TRP A 188 23.67 2.72 -14.93
C TRP A 188 24.15 2.20 -16.30
N LEU A 189 23.68 1.03 -16.69
CA LEU A 189 23.94 0.43 -18.00
C LEU A 189 22.68 0.45 -18.86
N ARG A 190 22.83 0.69 -20.16
CA ARG A 190 21.75 0.50 -21.13
C ARG A 190 21.40 -0.98 -21.22
N LEU A 191 20.15 -1.27 -21.55
CA LEU A 191 19.68 -2.63 -21.73
C LEU A 191 20.51 -3.42 -22.75
N GLU A 192 20.86 -2.81 -23.88
CA GLU A 192 21.72 -3.42 -24.91
C GLU A 192 23.17 -3.71 -24.46
N LYS A 193 23.60 -3.15 -23.32
CA LYS A 193 24.94 -3.34 -22.76
C LYS A 193 24.94 -4.32 -21.59
N LEU A 194 23.77 -4.81 -21.18
CA LEU A 194 23.64 -5.86 -20.17
C LEU A 194 23.76 -7.23 -20.85
N GLY A 195 24.54 -8.12 -20.23
CA GLY A 195 24.70 -9.50 -20.66
C GLY A 195 24.27 -10.51 -19.58
N PRO A 196 24.15 -11.80 -19.94
CA PRO A 196 23.95 -12.86 -18.97
C PRO A 196 25.03 -12.83 -17.88
N GLY A 197 24.60 -12.84 -16.61
CA GLY A 197 25.49 -12.76 -15.44
C GLY A 197 25.57 -11.36 -14.81
N ASP A 198 25.21 -10.30 -15.52
CA ASP A 198 25.11 -8.96 -14.91
C ASP A 198 24.00 -8.93 -13.86
N LYS A 199 24.29 -8.33 -12.69
CA LYS A 199 23.30 -8.11 -11.63
C LYS A 199 22.65 -6.75 -11.80
N VAL A 200 21.32 -6.75 -11.89
CA VAL A 200 20.48 -5.55 -11.92
C VAL A 200 19.72 -5.39 -10.61
N ALA A 201 19.54 -4.15 -10.17
CA ALA A 201 18.75 -3.86 -8.97
C ALA A 201 17.28 -4.17 -9.20
N VAL A 202 16.66 -4.76 -8.19
CA VAL A 202 15.23 -5.10 -8.17
C VAL A 202 14.63 -4.70 -6.84
N TYR A 203 13.35 -4.32 -6.85
CA TYR A 203 12.60 -4.10 -5.62
C TYR A 203 12.30 -5.45 -4.95
N SER A 204 12.66 -5.57 -3.67
CA SER A 204 12.66 -6.84 -2.91
C SER A 204 11.29 -7.25 -2.38
N ALA A 205 10.31 -6.35 -2.30
CA ALA A 205 8.99 -6.68 -1.75
C ALA A 205 8.18 -7.59 -2.70
N PRO A 206 7.36 -8.51 -2.16
CA PRO A 206 6.45 -9.31 -2.97
C PRO A 206 5.49 -8.41 -3.76
N ARG A 207 5.14 -8.84 -4.98
CA ARG A 207 4.00 -8.25 -5.72
C ARG A 207 2.76 -8.55 -4.90
N LEU A 208 2.23 -7.56 -4.20
CA LEU A 208 0.91 -7.65 -3.58
C LEU A 208 -0.10 -7.20 -4.63
N ASP A 209 -1.01 -8.08 -4.99
CA ASP A 209 -2.14 -7.71 -5.85
C ASP A 209 -2.93 -6.59 -5.19
N PHE A 210 -3.38 -5.63 -5.99
CA PHE A 210 -4.19 -4.54 -5.49
C PHE A 210 -5.55 -5.10 -5.03
N LEU A 211 -5.77 -5.12 -3.72
CA LEU A 211 -7.12 -5.19 -3.18
C LEU A 211 -7.73 -3.81 -3.39
N HIS A 212 -8.69 -3.68 -4.30
CA HIS A 212 -9.62 -2.57 -4.25
C HIS A 212 -10.24 -2.62 -2.85
N ALA A 213 -9.84 -1.72 -1.96
CA ALA A 213 -10.48 -1.55 -0.67
C ALA A 213 -11.91 -1.07 -0.95
N LYS A 214 -12.79 -2.03 -1.21
CA LYS A 214 -14.23 -1.82 -1.14
C LYS A 214 -14.56 -1.59 0.32
N HIS A 215 -15.59 -0.80 0.56
CA HIS A 215 -16.19 -0.70 1.89
C HIS A 215 -16.87 -2.04 2.23
N GLU A 216 -16.05 -3.01 2.60
CA GLU A 216 -16.41 -4.38 2.90
C GLU A 216 -16.09 -4.63 4.38
N ALA A 217 -17.09 -5.13 5.09
CA ALA A 217 -16.94 -5.45 6.51
C ALA A 217 -16.04 -6.68 6.66
N LEU A 218 -14.91 -6.53 7.34
CA LEU A 218 -14.01 -7.61 7.73
C LEU A 218 -14.49 -8.32 9.00
N VAL A 219 -15.10 -7.57 9.91
CA VAL A 219 -15.66 -8.10 11.16
C VAL A 219 -16.97 -7.36 11.42
N THR A 220 -18.05 -8.12 11.61
CA THR A 220 -19.33 -7.58 12.08
C THR A 220 -19.47 -7.72 13.59
N ILE A 221 -20.44 -7.02 14.19
CA ILE A 221 -20.75 -7.16 15.61
C ILE A 221 -21.24 -8.60 15.90
N GLU A 222 -21.96 -9.19 14.95
CA GLU A 222 -22.50 -10.53 14.97
C GLU A 222 -21.37 -11.58 15.00
N ASP A 223 -20.29 -11.40 14.24
CA ASP A 223 -19.13 -12.30 14.24
C ASP A 223 -18.42 -12.32 15.61
N VAL A 224 -18.31 -11.15 16.24
CA VAL A 224 -17.75 -11.02 17.59
C VAL A 224 -18.64 -11.72 18.62
N TRP A 225 -19.96 -11.58 18.49
CA TRP A 225 -20.92 -12.32 19.32
C TRP A 225 -20.82 -13.83 19.10
N ALA A 226 -20.74 -14.30 17.86
CA ALA A 226 -20.59 -15.71 17.54
C ALA A 226 -19.30 -16.29 18.14
N THR A 227 -18.20 -15.54 18.03
CA THR A 227 -16.91 -15.89 18.64
C THR A 227 -17.03 -15.99 20.16
N LEU A 228 -17.60 -14.97 20.81
CA LEU A 228 -17.84 -14.97 22.25
C LEU A 228 -18.72 -16.15 22.69
N ASN A 229 -19.77 -16.46 21.93
CA ASN A 229 -20.71 -17.54 22.24
C ASN A 229 -20.07 -18.92 22.07
N SER A 230 -19.08 -19.07 21.19
CA SER A 230 -18.34 -20.33 21.04
C SER A 230 -17.60 -20.77 22.33
N PHE A 231 -17.28 -19.84 23.24
CA PHE A 231 -16.67 -20.16 24.54
C PHE A 231 -17.66 -20.76 25.55
N ARG A 232 -18.97 -20.61 25.32
CA ARG A 232 -20.01 -21.04 26.26
C ARG A 232 -20.05 -22.56 26.46
N SER A 233 -19.61 -23.34 25.48
CA SER A 233 -19.82 -24.79 25.46
C SER A 233 -18.74 -25.62 26.18
N LYS A 234 -17.54 -25.09 26.44
CA LYS A 234 -16.41 -25.91 26.91
C LYS A 234 -16.15 -25.93 28.43
N GLN A 235 -16.48 -24.88 29.19
CA GLN A 235 -15.94 -24.74 30.56
C GLN A 235 -16.87 -24.09 31.61
N SER A 236 -18.11 -23.71 31.30
CA SER A 236 -18.97 -23.01 32.26
C SER A 236 -20.46 -23.37 32.13
N ARG A 237 -20.97 -24.20 33.04
CA ARG A 237 -22.41 -24.52 33.16
C ARG A 237 -23.31 -23.29 33.39
N HIS A 238 -22.76 -22.19 33.92
CA HIS A 238 -23.51 -20.96 34.21
C HIS A 238 -22.69 -19.70 33.87
N PRO A 239 -23.04 -18.93 32.82
CA PRO A 239 -22.33 -17.70 32.47
C PRO A 239 -22.39 -16.68 33.61
N HIS A 240 -21.28 -15.98 33.87
CA HIS A 240 -21.29 -14.82 34.75
C HIS A 240 -22.32 -13.81 34.23
N SER A 241 -23.18 -13.28 35.11
CA SER A 241 -24.36 -12.48 34.70
C SER A 241 -24.01 -11.24 33.87
N ARG A 242 -22.76 -10.75 33.97
CA ARG A 242 -22.20 -9.63 33.20
C ARG A 242 -22.00 -9.92 31.71
N TYR A 243 -22.03 -11.19 31.28
CA TYR A 243 -21.70 -11.60 29.91
C TYR A 243 -22.78 -12.51 29.29
N ARG A 244 -23.98 -12.57 29.89
CA ARG A 244 -25.09 -13.40 29.42
C ARG A 244 -25.86 -12.66 28.33
N TYR A 245 -25.93 -13.23 27.14
CA TYR A 245 -26.77 -12.74 26.04
C TYR A 245 -27.38 -13.89 25.25
N ASP A 246 -28.69 -14.03 25.25
CA ASP A 246 -29.37 -14.75 24.19
C ASP A 246 -30.77 -14.13 24.05
N SER A 247 -30.93 -13.29 23.03
CA SER A 247 -32.19 -12.64 22.73
C SER A 247 -33.25 -13.66 22.31
N HIS A 248 -32.86 -14.80 21.72
CA HIS A 248 -33.77 -15.85 21.34
C HIS A 248 -34.31 -16.60 22.58
N GLU A 249 -33.44 -16.98 23.52
CA GLU A 249 -33.88 -17.60 24.80
C GLU A 249 -34.88 -16.71 25.54
N TYR A 250 -34.65 -15.39 25.60
CA TYR A 250 -35.56 -14.49 26.29
C TYR A 250 -36.93 -14.39 25.59
N HIS A 251 -36.94 -14.17 24.27
CA HIS A 251 -38.18 -14.10 23.50
C HIS A 251 -38.95 -15.42 23.56
N GLU A 252 -38.26 -16.56 23.50
CA GLU A 252 -38.85 -17.88 23.66
C GLU A 252 -39.45 -18.07 25.08
N ALA A 253 -38.76 -17.61 26.13
CA ALA A 253 -39.31 -17.62 27.48
C ALA A 253 -40.57 -16.74 27.60
N CYS A 254 -40.61 -15.59 26.93
CA CYS A 254 -41.80 -14.74 26.84
C CYS A 254 -42.95 -15.42 26.08
N ASN A 255 -42.66 -16.10 24.98
CA ASN A 255 -43.64 -16.85 24.20
C ASN A 255 -44.24 -18.00 25.03
N LEU A 256 -43.41 -18.81 25.67
CA LEU A 256 -43.87 -19.89 26.56
C LEU A 256 -44.69 -19.35 27.75
N ARG A 257 -44.37 -18.15 28.24
CA ARG A 257 -45.17 -17.49 29.27
C ARG A 257 -46.53 -17.03 28.77
N SER A 258 -46.61 -16.56 27.52
CA SER A 258 -47.87 -16.20 26.86
C SER A 258 -48.78 -17.41 26.63
N GLU A 259 -48.20 -18.61 26.47
CA GLU A 259 -48.88 -19.90 26.42
C GLU A 259 -49.33 -20.41 27.82
N LYS A 260 -49.23 -19.59 28.86
CA LYS A 260 -49.63 -19.87 30.27
C LYS A 260 -48.80 -20.94 31.00
N LEU A 261 -47.61 -21.30 30.53
CA LEU A 261 -46.71 -22.18 31.29
C LEU A 261 -46.24 -21.52 32.60
N SER A 262 -46.09 -22.33 33.64
CA SER A 262 -45.51 -21.94 34.93
C SER A 262 -43.98 -21.77 34.83
N TYR A 263 -43.38 -21.01 35.76
CA TYR A 263 -41.93 -20.79 35.75
C TYR A 263 -41.11 -22.10 35.83
N PRO A 264 -41.50 -23.13 36.61
CA PRO A 264 -40.84 -24.43 36.57
C PRO A 264 -40.92 -25.14 35.22
N GLU A 265 -42.06 -25.08 34.52
CA GLU A 265 -42.25 -25.72 33.21
C GLU A 265 -41.43 -25.05 32.12
N ILE A 266 -41.40 -23.71 32.12
CA ILE A 266 -40.54 -22.92 31.21
C ILE A 266 -39.06 -23.25 31.46
N ALA A 267 -38.66 -23.31 32.74
CA ALA A 267 -37.29 -23.64 33.12
C ALA A 267 -36.88 -25.04 32.64
N LEU A 268 -37.76 -26.03 32.80
CA LEU A 268 -37.53 -27.39 32.33
C LEU A 268 -37.41 -27.46 30.80
N ARG A 269 -38.33 -26.81 30.08
CA ARG A 269 -38.41 -26.85 28.61
C ARG A 269 -37.21 -26.18 27.94
N MET A 270 -36.68 -25.13 28.56
CA MET A 270 -35.55 -24.38 28.06
C MET A 270 -34.19 -24.82 28.63
N GLY A 271 -34.16 -25.79 29.56
CA GLY A 271 -32.93 -26.18 30.25
C GLY A 271 -32.35 -25.07 31.15
N LEU A 272 -33.20 -24.18 31.66
CA LEU A 272 -32.82 -23.03 32.50
C LEU A 272 -33.09 -23.31 33.99
N SER A 273 -32.51 -22.48 34.88
CA SER A 273 -32.89 -22.53 36.29
C SER A 273 -34.21 -21.80 36.53
N VAL A 274 -35.05 -22.31 37.43
CA VAL A 274 -36.32 -21.65 37.82
C VAL A 274 -36.07 -20.23 38.33
N ARG A 275 -34.94 -19.99 39.00
CA ARG A 275 -34.50 -18.66 39.44
C ARG A 275 -34.26 -17.71 38.27
N THR A 276 -33.66 -18.19 37.18
CA THR A 276 -33.44 -17.41 35.95
C THR A 276 -34.77 -16.97 35.36
N VAL A 277 -35.70 -17.92 35.18
CA VAL A 277 -37.03 -17.67 34.60
C VAL A 277 -37.85 -16.72 35.47
N ARG A 278 -37.88 -16.93 36.79
CA ARG A 278 -38.56 -16.04 37.75
C ARG A 278 -38.00 -14.62 37.71
N ARG A 279 -36.68 -14.49 37.60
CA ARG A 279 -36.02 -13.18 37.47
C ARG A 279 -36.42 -12.47 36.17
N TRP A 280 -36.44 -13.18 35.05
CA TRP A 280 -36.81 -12.63 33.74
C TRP A 280 -38.27 -12.21 33.65
N LEU A 281 -39.19 -13.11 34.02
CA LEU A 281 -40.62 -12.98 33.75
C LEU A 281 -41.45 -12.52 34.95
N GLY A 282 -40.93 -12.69 36.18
CA GLY A 282 -41.65 -12.37 37.42
C GLY A 282 -41.17 -11.09 38.09
N GLU A 283 -39.85 -10.85 38.12
CA GLU A 283 -39.27 -9.61 38.65
C GLU A 283 -39.14 -8.51 37.60
N GLY A 284 -39.53 -8.77 36.35
CA GLY A 284 -39.33 -7.85 35.22
C GLY A 284 -37.85 -7.57 34.90
N LYS A 285 -36.93 -8.30 35.54
CA LYS A 285 -35.48 -8.18 35.34
C LYS A 285 -35.10 -9.05 34.16
N GLN A 286 -35.43 -8.56 32.97
CA GLN A 286 -34.99 -9.10 31.69
C GLN A 286 -33.51 -9.53 31.77
N PRO A 287 -33.08 -10.62 31.10
CA PRO A 287 -31.65 -10.84 30.91
C PRO A 287 -31.10 -9.53 30.36
N TYR A 288 -30.06 -8.99 31.01
CA TYR A 288 -29.55 -7.65 30.73
C TYR A 288 -29.61 -7.37 29.24
N THR A 289 -30.58 -6.55 28.85
CA THR A 289 -30.59 -6.00 27.52
C THR A 289 -29.35 -5.08 27.47
N VAL A 290 -28.52 -5.35 26.46
CA VAL A 290 -27.88 -4.34 25.57
C VAL A 290 -26.34 -4.17 25.61
N SER A 291 -25.56 -4.57 26.62
CA SER A 291 -24.11 -4.29 26.54
C SER A 291 -23.21 -5.38 27.09
N ASN A 292 -22.46 -6.06 26.22
CA ASN A 292 -21.25 -6.76 26.65
C ASN A 292 -20.11 -5.74 26.73
N PRO A 293 -19.47 -5.52 27.89
CA PRO A 293 -18.43 -4.49 28.02
C PRO A 293 -17.27 -4.63 27.04
N ALA A 294 -16.98 -5.85 26.57
CA ALA A 294 -15.95 -6.08 25.56
C ALA A 294 -16.43 -5.66 24.16
N ILE A 295 -17.70 -5.94 23.82
CA ILE A 295 -18.28 -5.59 22.52
C ILE A 295 -18.59 -4.09 22.45
N GLU A 296 -19.11 -3.49 23.53
CA GLU A 296 -19.23 -2.02 23.62
C GLU A 296 -17.89 -1.35 23.46
N LYS A 297 -16.85 -1.84 24.17
CA LYS A 297 -15.51 -1.30 24.01
C LYS A 297 -15.01 -1.38 22.56
N LEU A 298 -15.28 -2.48 21.84
CA LEU A 298 -14.93 -2.58 20.41
C LEU A 298 -15.72 -1.59 19.56
N ARG A 299 -17.01 -1.39 19.85
CA ARG A 299 -17.86 -0.42 19.15
C ARG A 299 -17.38 1.01 19.39
N ASP A 300 -17.11 1.37 20.64
CA ASP A 300 -16.64 2.69 21.05
C ASP A 300 -15.27 3.03 20.43
N LEU A 301 -14.42 2.01 20.25
CA LEU A 301 -13.12 2.16 19.60
C LEU A 301 -13.20 2.12 18.06
N GLY A 302 -14.38 1.88 17.48
CA GLY A 302 -14.55 1.70 16.04
C GLY A 302 -13.74 0.51 15.51
N LEU A 303 -13.82 -0.62 16.21
CA LEU A 303 -13.17 -1.90 15.89
C LEU A 303 -14.17 -3.04 15.63
N ALA A 304 -15.47 -2.77 15.79
CA ALA A 304 -16.57 -3.65 15.40
C ALA A 304 -17.86 -2.82 15.18
N PRO A 305 -18.42 -2.75 13.95
CA PRO A 305 -17.88 -3.36 12.73
C PRO A 305 -16.53 -2.74 12.32
N LEU A 306 -15.69 -3.54 11.65
CA LEU A 306 -14.39 -3.14 11.11
C LEU A 306 -14.40 -3.33 9.60
N PHE A 307 -13.97 -2.33 8.84
CA PHE A 307 -13.95 -2.34 7.38
C PHE A 307 -12.52 -2.36 6.83
N LEU A 308 -12.35 -2.87 5.61
CA LEU A 308 -11.02 -3.00 4.99
C LEU A 308 -10.31 -1.66 4.74
N ASP A 309 -11.07 -0.57 4.62
CA ASP A 309 -10.58 0.79 4.42
C ASP A 309 -10.34 1.57 5.74
N ASP A 310 -10.55 0.95 6.91
CA ASP A 310 -10.25 1.57 8.20
C ASP A 310 -8.74 1.80 8.40
N GLU A 311 -8.35 2.99 8.88
CA GLU A 311 -6.96 3.32 9.24
C GLU A 311 -6.37 2.38 10.32
N LYS A 312 -7.25 1.73 11.09
CA LYS A 312 -6.92 0.80 12.17
C LYS A 312 -6.48 -0.58 11.65
N ILE A 313 -6.64 -0.85 10.35
CA ILE A 313 -6.25 -2.14 9.75
C ILE A 313 -4.76 -2.40 9.86
N LEU A 314 -3.91 -1.41 9.65
CA LEU A 314 -2.45 -1.60 9.72
C LEU A 314 -1.97 -2.05 11.12
N PRO A 315 -2.33 -1.38 12.23
CA PRO A 315 -1.95 -1.87 13.56
C PRO A 315 -2.60 -3.22 13.88
N ILE A 316 -3.85 -3.48 13.48
CA ILE A 316 -4.49 -4.79 13.68
C ILE A 316 -3.72 -5.90 12.95
N ALA A 317 -3.35 -5.67 11.69
CA ALA A 317 -2.60 -6.62 10.87
C ALA A 317 -1.21 -6.93 11.47
N ARG A 318 -0.50 -5.92 11.99
CA ARG A 318 0.77 -6.12 12.70
C ARG A 318 0.59 -6.94 13.97
N LEU A 319 -0.43 -6.65 14.78
CA LEU A 319 -0.74 -7.44 15.98
C LEU A 319 -1.17 -8.87 15.64
N LEU A 320 -1.91 -9.09 14.55
CA LEU A 320 -2.22 -10.43 14.04
C LEU A 320 -0.95 -11.16 13.62
N GLY A 321 -0.09 -10.55 12.81
CA GLY A 321 1.20 -11.12 12.40
C GLY A 321 2.06 -11.51 13.60
N ALA A 322 2.17 -10.63 14.59
CA ALA A 322 2.85 -10.91 15.85
C ALA A 322 2.18 -12.07 16.62
N THR A 323 0.84 -12.13 16.62
CA THR A 323 0.08 -13.25 17.20
C THR A 323 0.32 -14.55 16.45
N PHE A 324 0.61 -14.55 15.14
CA PHE A 324 0.89 -15.75 14.34
C PHE A 324 2.34 -16.23 14.48
N ALA A 325 3.29 -15.31 14.57
CA ALA A 325 4.71 -15.60 14.81
C ALA A 325 4.95 -16.01 16.28
N ASP A 326 5.49 -15.09 17.08
CA ASP A 326 5.98 -15.37 18.45
C ASP A 326 4.96 -15.06 19.57
N GLY A 327 3.71 -14.77 19.19
CA GLY A 327 2.62 -14.52 20.13
C GLY A 327 1.65 -15.67 20.35
N CYS A 328 0.68 -15.46 21.24
CA CYS A 328 -0.48 -16.31 21.39
C CYS A 328 -1.66 -15.56 22.03
N LEU A 329 -2.87 -16.05 21.74
CA LEU A 329 -4.07 -15.74 22.49
C LEU A 329 -4.26 -16.80 23.58
N SER A 330 -3.91 -16.45 24.81
CA SER A 330 -4.06 -17.33 25.98
C SER A 330 -5.44 -17.19 26.61
N GLN A 331 -5.98 -18.29 27.14
CA GLN A 331 -7.25 -18.36 27.86
C GLN A 331 -7.11 -19.30 29.05
N SER A 332 -7.63 -18.90 30.20
CA SER A 332 -7.67 -19.74 31.41
C SER A 332 -8.68 -20.88 31.27
N SER A 333 -8.30 -22.08 31.73
CA SER A 333 -9.19 -23.23 31.84
C SER A 333 -10.23 -23.12 32.97
N ALA A 334 -9.99 -22.25 33.95
CA ALA A 334 -10.87 -22.07 35.11
C ALA A 334 -11.91 -20.96 34.91
N ARG A 335 -11.56 -19.92 34.13
CA ARG A 335 -12.43 -18.75 33.88
C ARG A 335 -12.33 -18.37 32.41
N TRP A 336 -13.38 -18.66 31.64
CA TRP A 336 -13.39 -18.43 30.19
C TRP A 336 -13.11 -16.96 29.77
N TYR A 337 -13.50 -15.99 30.60
CA TYR A 337 -13.28 -14.55 30.35
C TYR A 337 -11.88 -14.08 30.75
N SER A 338 -11.10 -14.92 31.45
CA SER A 338 -9.72 -14.64 31.80
C SER A 338 -8.82 -14.99 30.62
N VAL A 339 -8.53 -13.98 29.81
CA VAL A 339 -7.80 -14.10 28.56
C VAL A 339 -6.65 -13.10 28.50
N CYS A 340 -5.63 -13.39 27.71
CA CYS A 340 -4.52 -12.47 27.49
C CYS A 340 -3.93 -12.65 26.09
N PHE A 341 -3.75 -11.54 25.38
CA PHE A 341 -2.83 -11.45 24.25
C PHE A 341 -1.41 -11.37 24.79
N VAL A 342 -0.50 -12.19 24.28
CA VAL A 342 0.91 -12.23 24.67
C VAL A 342 1.76 -12.32 23.42
N VAL A 343 2.77 -11.46 23.28
CA VAL A 343 3.77 -11.53 22.21
C VAL A 343 5.16 -11.48 22.82
N ALA A 344 5.98 -12.47 22.49
CA ALA A 344 7.41 -12.40 22.72
C ALA A 344 8.05 -11.49 21.67
N CYS A 345 8.82 -10.51 22.13
CA CYS A 345 9.44 -9.50 21.29
C CYS A 345 10.96 -9.64 21.31
N GLU A 346 11.57 -9.32 20.17
CA GLU A 346 13.02 -9.12 20.11
C GLU A 346 13.40 -7.85 20.90
N ARG A 347 14.59 -7.86 21.51
CA ARG A 347 15.12 -6.76 22.32
C ARG A 347 15.45 -5.48 21.53
N SER A 348 15.45 -5.55 20.20
CA SER A 348 15.83 -4.46 19.30
C SER A 348 14.71 -3.45 19.01
N GLY A 349 13.59 -3.49 19.76
CA GLY A 349 12.50 -2.50 19.66
C GLY A 349 11.12 -3.09 19.36
N GLY A 350 11.00 -4.42 19.21
CA GLY A 350 9.71 -5.07 18.92
C GLY A 350 8.65 -4.81 19.98
N ALA A 351 9.04 -4.72 21.25
CA ALA A 351 8.10 -4.42 22.35
C ALA A 351 7.52 -2.99 22.25
N ASP A 352 8.30 -2.03 21.75
CA ASP A 352 7.84 -0.65 21.52
C ASP A 352 6.86 -0.57 20.36
N GLU A 353 7.08 -1.34 19.29
CA GLU A 353 6.14 -1.44 18.17
C GLU A 353 4.80 -2.02 18.60
N VAL A 354 4.81 -3.17 19.28
CA VAL A 354 3.58 -3.81 19.78
C VAL A 354 2.85 -2.91 20.77
N ALA A 355 3.56 -2.24 21.67
CA ALA A 355 2.95 -1.31 22.62
C ALA A 355 2.29 -0.11 21.92
N ARG A 356 2.97 0.50 20.93
CA ARG A 356 2.41 1.61 20.14
C ARG A 356 1.17 1.19 19.36
N ASP A 357 1.15 0.00 18.78
CA ASP A 357 -0.01 -0.49 18.05
C ASP A 357 -1.19 -0.79 18.97
N LEU A 358 -0.94 -1.35 20.17
CA LEU A 358 -1.98 -1.50 21.19
C LEU A 358 -2.57 -0.14 21.60
N GLU A 359 -1.73 0.87 21.84
CA GLU A 359 -2.16 2.21 22.21
C GLU A 359 -2.99 2.88 21.11
N LYS A 360 -2.58 2.78 19.84
CA LYS A 360 -3.35 3.26 18.68
C LYS A 360 -4.74 2.65 18.59
N LEU A 361 -4.89 1.41 19.06
CA LEU A 361 -6.18 0.71 19.11
C LEU A 361 -6.94 0.92 20.42
N GLY A 362 -6.47 1.77 21.34
CA GLY A 362 -7.14 2.04 22.63
C GLY A 362 -6.97 0.91 23.67
N PHE A 363 -5.93 0.10 23.53
CA PHE A 363 -5.57 -0.95 24.49
C PHE A 363 -4.27 -0.60 25.20
N ARG A 364 -4.19 -0.95 26.49
CA ARG A 364 -2.95 -0.82 27.27
C ARG A 364 -2.28 -2.18 27.40
N GLY A 365 -1.02 -2.24 26.98
CA GLY A 365 -0.14 -3.39 27.22
C GLY A 365 0.65 -3.23 28.51
N SER A 366 1.14 -4.34 29.03
CA SER A 366 2.15 -4.40 30.09
C SER A 366 3.38 -5.12 29.57
N ARG A 367 4.57 -4.69 30.00
CA ARG A 367 5.84 -5.29 29.60
C ARG A 367 6.37 -6.18 30.70
N HIS A 368 6.88 -7.35 30.32
CA HIS A 368 7.43 -8.34 31.24
C HIS A 368 8.71 -8.91 30.66
N VAL A 369 9.76 -9.01 31.46
CA VAL A 369 10.96 -9.76 31.08
C VAL A 369 10.83 -11.17 31.63
N VAL A 370 10.81 -12.16 30.73
CA VAL A 370 10.75 -13.58 31.09
C VAL A 370 12.14 -14.17 30.91
N THR A 371 12.69 -14.73 31.98
CA THR A 371 13.95 -15.47 31.95
C THR A 371 13.63 -16.98 31.96
N ARG A 372 14.16 -17.72 30.98
CA ARG A 372 14.07 -19.17 30.91
C ARG A 372 15.45 -19.79 30.81
N THR A 373 15.67 -20.87 31.55
CA THR A 373 16.88 -21.67 31.42
C THR A 373 16.59 -22.82 30.47
N GLY A 374 17.31 -22.87 29.34
CA GLY A 374 17.22 -23.92 28.34
C GLY A 374 18.44 -24.83 28.38
N ARG A 375 18.31 -26.04 27.83
CA ARG A 375 19.42 -26.97 27.64
C ARG A 375 19.35 -27.55 26.24
N ILE A 376 20.41 -27.36 25.45
CA ILE A 376 20.55 -27.91 24.09
C ILE A 376 21.90 -28.62 24.01
N ASN A 377 21.91 -29.88 23.56
CA ASN A 377 23.12 -30.71 23.39
C ASN A 377 24.02 -30.71 24.65
N GLY A 378 23.41 -30.85 25.83
CA GLY A 378 24.11 -30.90 27.12
C GLY A 378 24.55 -29.53 27.69
N ARG A 379 24.56 -28.46 26.88
CA ARG A 379 24.89 -27.09 27.31
C ARG A 379 23.65 -26.37 27.83
N SER A 380 23.76 -25.77 29.00
CA SER A 380 22.73 -24.90 29.57
C SER A 380 22.93 -23.46 29.12
N PHE A 381 21.85 -22.77 28.78
CA PHE A 381 21.87 -21.34 28.47
C PHE A 381 20.68 -20.64 29.13
N ILE A 382 20.85 -19.36 29.42
CA ILE A 382 19.80 -18.51 29.95
C ILE A 382 19.30 -17.64 28.81
N GLN A 383 18.02 -17.77 28.49
CA GLN A 383 17.33 -16.93 27.54
C GLN A 383 16.49 -15.91 28.29
N GLN A 384 16.60 -14.65 27.90
CA GLN A 384 15.77 -13.58 28.42
C GLN A 384 14.98 -12.96 27.27
N THR A 385 13.66 -13.02 27.38
CA THR A 385 12.75 -12.54 26.34
C THR A 385 11.87 -11.45 26.92
N GLU A 386 11.74 -10.33 26.21
CA GLU A 386 10.76 -9.32 26.55
C GLU A 386 9.39 -9.72 25.99
N GLN A 387 8.34 -9.54 26.78
CA GLN A 387 6.97 -9.87 26.40
C GLN A 387 6.08 -8.66 26.59
N VAL A 388 5.24 -8.41 25.59
CA VAL A 388 4.10 -7.49 25.72
C VAL A 388 2.84 -8.32 25.98
N ARG A 389 2.10 -7.95 27.01
CA ARG A 389 0.87 -8.63 27.46
C ARG A 389 -0.29 -7.66 27.53
N CYS A 390 -1.43 -8.02 26.95
CA CYS A 390 -2.68 -7.25 27.08
C CYS A 390 -3.81 -8.17 27.56
N ALA A 391 -4.22 -7.97 28.82
CA ALA A 391 -5.35 -8.66 29.43
C ALA A 391 -6.65 -7.92 29.11
N SER A 392 -7.12 -8.02 27.86
CA SER A 392 -8.37 -7.42 27.41
C SER A 392 -9.21 -8.42 26.62
N LEU A 393 -10.42 -8.71 27.12
CA LEU A 393 -11.37 -9.58 26.42
C LEU A 393 -11.77 -8.99 25.05
N ALA A 394 -11.89 -7.66 24.94
CA ALA A 394 -12.21 -6.98 23.69
C ALA A 394 -11.15 -7.22 22.61
N LEU A 395 -9.87 -6.91 22.90
CA LEU A 395 -8.77 -7.17 21.97
C LEU A 395 -8.67 -8.65 21.60
N TRP A 396 -8.81 -9.52 22.61
CA TRP A 396 -8.73 -10.95 22.41
C TRP A 396 -9.83 -11.46 21.48
N LEU A 397 -11.07 -11.01 21.67
CA LEU A 397 -12.20 -11.36 20.79
C LEU A 397 -11.96 -10.85 19.37
N LEU A 398 -11.57 -9.58 19.20
CA LEU A 398 -11.28 -9.01 17.88
C LEU A 398 -10.26 -9.86 17.10
N LEU A 399 -9.10 -10.14 17.71
CA LEU A 399 -8.05 -10.93 17.06
C LEU A 399 -8.52 -12.37 16.80
N LYS A 400 -9.29 -12.95 17.72
CA LYS A 400 -9.83 -14.30 17.56
C LYS A 400 -10.83 -14.39 16.40
N THR A 401 -11.73 -13.42 16.29
CA THR A 401 -12.72 -13.30 15.21
C THR A 401 -12.03 -13.13 13.86
N LEU A 402 -10.91 -12.39 13.81
CA LEU A 402 -10.05 -12.25 12.64
C LEU A 402 -9.20 -13.51 12.34
N GLY A 403 -9.41 -14.61 13.05
CA GLY A 403 -8.79 -15.91 12.76
C GLY A 403 -7.51 -16.21 13.53
N ALA A 404 -7.12 -15.41 14.52
CA ALA A 404 -5.93 -15.70 15.31
C ALA A 404 -6.06 -17.04 16.09
N PRO A 405 -5.01 -17.87 16.14
CA PRO A 405 -5.01 -19.09 16.92
C PRO A 405 -5.01 -18.78 18.42
N SER A 406 -5.65 -19.65 19.20
CA SER A 406 -5.71 -19.55 20.67
C SER A 406 -5.23 -20.85 21.31
N GLY A 407 -4.52 -20.75 22.43
CA GLY A 407 -3.94 -21.92 23.12
C GLY A 407 -2.52 -22.26 22.64
N SER A 408 -2.09 -23.51 22.88
CA SER A 408 -0.76 -23.99 22.46
C SER A 408 -0.74 -24.14 20.94
N LYS A 409 0.20 -23.46 20.28
CA LYS A 409 0.46 -23.61 18.84
C LYS A 409 1.48 -24.74 18.63
N THR A 410 1.09 -25.96 18.95
CA THR A 410 1.89 -27.18 18.74
C THR A 410 0.95 -28.34 18.59
#